data_AF-A0A7I9WFH2-F1
#
_entry.id   AF-A0A7I9WFH2-F1
#
_cell.length_a   1.000
_cell.length_b   1.000
_cell.length_c   1.000
_cell.angle_alpha   90.00
_cell.angle_beta   90.00
_cell.angle_gamma   90.00
#
_symmetry.space_group_name_H-M   'P 1'
#
loop_
_entity.id
_entity.type
_entity.pdbx_description
1 polymer ?
#
loop_
_entity_poly.entity_id
_entity_poly.type
_entity_poly.pdbx_seq_one_letter_code
_entity_poly.pdbx_strand_id
1 'polypeptide(L)'
;MYPVLAKVRYDRLDTVTGDRKLLLSSLFLNWVFGPALMFALAWLMLPDLPEYRTGLIIVGLARCIAMVIIWNDLACGDREAAAVLVALNSIFQVVMFAVLGWFYLSVLPGWLGLEQTTIDTSPWQIAKSVLIFLGIPLLAGYLSRRLGEKAKGRDWYETTFLPRIGPWALYGLLFTIVILFALQGEQITSRPLDVVRIALPLLAYFAIMWVGGYLLGAAIGLGYQRTTTLAFTAAGNNFELAIAVAIATYGATSGQALAGVVGPLIEVPVLVALVYVSLALRRRFSDQSAAQSAPRHRSRNTMSDSPAALRPRRDLSIDQQHALTTAATRLERDFGGSFGVATIERFLHTSYDQFAGRATVPNFLPLLAERFARQRLHALARVEGKISDGKPTVLFLCTHNAGRSQMALGFFTHLAGDSAVAWSGGSEPGDHINPSAVAAMTEVGIDITGEFPKPWTDEIVQAADVVITMGCGDACPIFPGKRYENWELPDPAGQDVDAVRPIRDDIEERVRRLLTDLNVTARQG
;
A
#
# COMPACT_ATOMS: atom_id res chain seq x y z
N MET A 1 8.05 12.15 -15.49
CA MET A 1 8.42 10.71 -15.42
C MET A 1 9.68 10.45 -14.59
N TYR A 2 10.81 11.13 -14.85
CA TYR A 2 12.10 10.83 -14.18
C TYR A 2 12.04 10.74 -12.64
N PRO A 3 11.50 11.72 -11.89
CA PRO A 3 11.56 11.64 -10.42
C PRO A 3 10.76 10.48 -9.82
N VAL A 4 9.70 10.02 -10.50
CA VAL A 4 8.94 8.83 -10.09
C VAL A 4 9.78 7.57 -10.30
N LEU A 5 10.44 7.46 -11.46
CA LEU A 5 11.27 6.30 -11.81
C LEU A 5 12.57 6.22 -11.00
N ALA A 6 13.08 7.35 -10.49
CA ALA A 6 14.18 7.39 -9.54
C ALA A 6 13.81 6.79 -8.17
N LYS A 7 12.53 6.86 -7.75
CA LYS A 7 12.06 6.27 -6.49
C LYS A 7 11.94 4.74 -6.54
N VAL A 8 11.88 4.14 -7.73
CA VAL A 8 11.72 2.69 -7.92
C VAL A 8 12.91 1.94 -7.32
N ARG A 9 12.63 0.87 -6.56
CA ARG A 9 13.63 -0.01 -5.93
C ARG A 9 13.90 -1.22 -6.82
N TYR A 10 14.82 -1.09 -7.77
CA TYR A 10 15.13 -2.14 -8.74
C TYR A 10 15.76 -3.39 -8.10
N ASP A 11 16.37 -3.23 -6.92
CA ASP A 11 16.99 -4.27 -6.08
C ASP A 11 15.98 -5.19 -5.39
N ARG A 12 14.70 -4.81 -5.32
CA ARG A 12 13.65 -5.61 -4.68
C ARG A 12 12.76 -6.37 -5.65
N LEU A 13 12.95 -6.27 -6.96
CA LEU A 13 12.11 -6.97 -7.94
C LEU A 13 12.13 -8.50 -7.75
N ASP A 14 13.25 -9.05 -7.29
CA ASP A 14 13.42 -10.50 -7.07
C ASP A 14 12.70 -11.01 -5.82
N THR A 15 12.55 -10.17 -4.78
CA THR A 15 11.85 -10.56 -3.54
C THR A 15 10.33 -10.50 -3.65
N VAL A 16 9.77 -9.83 -4.67
CA VAL A 16 8.33 -9.57 -4.76
C VAL A 16 7.56 -10.38 -5.80
N THR A 17 8.18 -11.47 -6.29
CA THR A 17 7.54 -12.45 -7.18
C THR A 17 6.80 -13.58 -6.46
N GLY A 18 6.66 -13.49 -5.13
CA GLY A 18 6.06 -14.54 -4.29
C GLY A 18 4.56 -14.81 -4.55
N ASP A 19 3.77 -13.79 -4.92
CA ASP A 19 2.33 -13.94 -5.19
C ASP A 19 2.04 -14.00 -6.69
N ARG A 20 2.28 -15.18 -7.28
CA ARG A 20 2.06 -15.42 -8.72
C ARG A 20 0.61 -15.16 -9.15
N LYS A 21 -0.38 -15.36 -8.26
CA LYS A 21 -1.79 -15.14 -8.59
C LYS A 21 -2.06 -13.67 -8.84
N LEU A 22 -1.60 -12.80 -7.93
CA LEU A 22 -1.71 -11.36 -8.06
C LEU A 22 -0.99 -10.85 -9.32
N LEU A 23 0.24 -11.31 -9.55
CA LEU A 23 1.07 -10.86 -10.67
C LEU A 23 0.48 -11.25 -12.02
N LEU A 24 0.10 -12.51 -12.21
CA LEU A 24 -0.50 -12.98 -13.47
C LEU A 24 -1.84 -12.29 -13.73
N SER A 25 -2.66 -12.11 -12.69
CA SER A 25 -3.94 -11.41 -12.82
C SER A 25 -3.74 -9.96 -13.23
N SER A 26 -2.77 -9.26 -12.61
CA SER A 26 -2.44 -7.88 -12.96
C SER A 26 -1.90 -7.77 -14.38
N LEU A 27 -0.98 -8.66 -14.78
CA LEU A 27 -0.43 -8.65 -16.14
C LEU A 27 -1.51 -8.91 -17.19
N PHE A 28 -2.40 -9.87 -16.95
CA PHE A 28 -3.52 -10.15 -17.84
C PHE A 28 -4.47 -8.95 -17.95
N LEU A 29 -4.90 -8.39 -16.82
CA LEU A 29 -5.80 -7.23 -16.82
C LEU A 29 -5.17 -6.02 -17.51
N ASN A 30 -3.89 -5.75 -17.23
CA ASN A 30 -3.22 -4.57 -17.75
C ASN A 30 -2.75 -4.68 -19.20
N TRP A 31 -2.26 -5.84 -19.62
CA TRP A 31 -1.60 -5.95 -20.93
C TRP A 31 -2.41 -6.71 -21.96
N VAL A 32 -3.51 -7.36 -21.56
CA VAL A 32 -4.39 -8.10 -22.46
C VAL A 32 -5.81 -7.54 -22.42
N PHE A 33 -6.49 -7.64 -21.27
CA PHE A 33 -7.90 -7.30 -21.16
C PHE A 33 -8.14 -5.78 -21.31
N GLY A 34 -7.38 -4.95 -20.62
CA GLY A 34 -7.55 -3.50 -20.65
C GLY A 34 -7.36 -2.89 -22.05
N PRO A 35 -6.27 -3.18 -22.79
CA PRO A 35 -6.09 -2.67 -24.15
C PRO A 35 -7.23 -3.11 -25.08
N ALA A 36 -7.64 -4.38 -24.99
CA ALA A 36 -8.74 -4.91 -25.78
C ALA A 36 -10.08 -4.25 -25.45
N LEU A 37 -10.36 -4.04 -24.17
CA LEU A 37 -11.57 -3.37 -23.69
C LEU A 37 -11.63 -1.92 -24.18
N MET A 38 -10.53 -1.16 -24.02
CA MET A 38 -10.50 0.23 -24.49
C MET A 38 -10.69 0.31 -26.00
N PHE A 39 -10.02 -0.56 -26.76
CA PHE A 39 -10.22 -0.65 -28.21
C PHE A 39 -11.69 -0.92 -28.56
N ALA A 40 -12.31 -1.92 -27.93
CA ALA A 40 -13.71 -2.26 -28.17
C ALA A 40 -14.64 -1.08 -27.85
N LEU A 41 -14.48 -0.44 -26.68
CA LEU A 41 -15.30 0.71 -26.28
C LEU A 41 -15.12 1.89 -27.23
N ALA A 42 -13.89 2.18 -27.66
CA ALA A 42 -13.62 3.26 -28.59
C ALA A 42 -14.31 3.03 -29.96
N TRP A 43 -14.29 1.80 -30.48
CA TRP A 43 -14.96 1.47 -31.74
C TRP A 43 -16.49 1.42 -31.62
N LEU A 44 -17.02 0.95 -30.48
CA LEU A 44 -18.47 0.85 -30.27
C LEU A 44 -19.12 2.21 -30.01
N MET A 45 -18.42 3.11 -29.30
CA MET A 45 -19.01 4.36 -28.79
C MET A 45 -18.59 5.61 -29.60
N LEU A 46 -17.54 5.53 -30.41
CA LEU A 46 -17.05 6.62 -31.27
C LEU A 46 -16.81 6.18 -32.73
N PRO A 47 -17.78 5.54 -33.41
CA PRO A 47 -17.61 5.05 -34.79
C PRO A 47 -17.47 6.19 -35.82
N ASP A 48 -17.99 7.37 -35.53
CA ASP A 48 -17.97 8.57 -36.38
C ASP A 48 -16.79 9.51 -36.10
N LEU A 49 -16.04 9.30 -35.01
CA LEU A 49 -15.00 10.21 -34.53
C LEU A 49 -13.62 9.50 -34.44
N PRO A 50 -12.92 9.31 -35.58
CA PRO A 50 -11.71 8.50 -35.63
C PRO A 50 -10.54 9.07 -34.84
N GLU A 51 -10.38 10.41 -34.78
CA GLU A 51 -9.30 11.04 -34.01
C GLU A 51 -9.43 10.77 -32.50
N TYR A 52 -10.65 10.93 -31.95
CA TYR A 52 -10.92 10.66 -30.54
C TYR A 52 -10.79 9.17 -30.22
N ARG A 53 -11.21 8.31 -31.14
CA ARG A 53 -11.03 6.85 -31.03
C ARG A 53 -9.56 6.49 -30.90
N THR A 54 -8.70 7.01 -31.79
CA THR A 54 -7.26 6.79 -31.72
C THR A 54 -6.69 7.32 -30.40
N GLY A 55 -7.09 8.51 -29.96
CA GLY A 55 -6.70 9.06 -28.66
C GLY A 55 -7.05 8.16 -27.48
N LEU A 56 -8.28 7.62 -27.43
CA LEU A 56 -8.70 6.69 -26.38
C LEU A 56 -7.92 5.38 -26.41
N ILE A 57 -7.63 4.83 -27.60
CA ILE A 57 -6.81 3.63 -27.72
C ILE A 57 -5.41 3.91 -27.12
N ILE A 58 -4.77 5.03 -27.47
CA ILE A 58 -3.47 5.44 -26.92
C ILE A 58 -3.53 5.56 -25.39
N VAL A 59 -4.61 6.15 -24.85
CA VAL A 59 -4.86 6.20 -23.39
C VAL A 59 -4.94 4.80 -22.78
N GLY A 60 -5.70 3.88 -23.38
CA GLY A 60 -5.85 2.51 -22.89
C GLY A 60 -4.56 1.69 -22.88
N LEU A 61 -3.58 2.07 -23.69
CA LEU A 61 -2.25 1.48 -23.72
C LEU A 61 -1.33 2.04 -22.62
N ALA A 62 -1.56 3.28 -22.18
CA ALA A 62 -0.79 3.91 -21.12
C ALA A 62 -1.29 3.44 -19.75
N ARG A 63 -0.49 2.66 -19.03
CA ARG A 63 -0.82 2.13 -17.70
C ARG A 63 -0.34 3.06 -16.59
N CYS A 64 -1.14 3.16 -15.54
CA CYS A 64 -0.80 4.02 -14.41
C CYS A 64 0.45 3.51 -13.68
N ILE A 65 1.33 4.46 -13.33
CA ILE A 65 2.60 4.18 -12.61
C ILE A 65 2.74 4.99 -11.32
N ALA A 66 1.80 5.88 -10.99
CA ALA A 66 1.94 6.77 -9.84
C ALA A 66 0.61 6.97 -9.13
N MET A 67 -0.39 7.51 -9.82
CA MET A 67 -1.65 7.92 -9.19
C MET A 67 -2.41 6.75 -8.55
N VAL A 68 -2.22 5.53 -9.07
CA VAL A 68 -2.74 4.29 -8.47
C VAL A 68 -2.35 4.11 -7.00
N ILE A 69 -1.17 4.58 -6.57
CA ILE A 69 -0.73 4.46 -5.17
C ILE A 69 -1.66 5.26 -4.26
N ILE A 70 -2.07 6.46 -4.69
CA ILE A 70 -2.98 7.33 -3.93
C ILE A 70 -4.34 6.66 -3.76
N TRP A 71 -4.92 6.16 -4.85
CA TRP A 71 -6.22 5.47 -4.78
C TRP A 71 -6.17 4.21 -3.95
N ASN A 72 -5.09 3.44 -4.08
CA ASN A 72 -4.84 2.25 -3.28
C ASN A 72 -4.75 2.60 -1.78
N ASP A 73 -4.00 3.64 -1.43
CA ASP A 73 -3.83 4.09 -0.04
C ASP A 73 -5.15 4.56 0.57
N LEU A 74 -5.89 5.40 -0.17
CA LEU A 74 -7.20 5.89 0.27
C LEU A 74 -8.21 4.74 0.44
N ALA A 75 -8.13 3.70 -0.38
CA ALA A 75 -8.98 2.51 -0.28
C ALA A 75 -8.45 1.47 0.73
N CYS A 76 -7.36 1.75 1.46
CA CYS A 76 -6.70 0.82 2.37
C CYS A 76 -6.26 -0.51 1.72
N GLY A 77 -5.73 -0.43 0.50
CA GLY A 77 -5.14 -1.56 -0.23
C GLY A 77 -3.73 -1.93 0.27
N ASP A 78 -3.16 -3.00 -0.29
CA ASP A 78 -1.81 -3.47 0.04
C ASP A 78 -0.75 -2.56 -0.63
N ARG A 79 -0.02 -1.81 0.20
CA ARG A 79 0.98 -0.82 -0.27
C ARG A 79 2.19 -1.46 -0.95
N GLU A 80 2.63 -2.60 -0.45
CA GLU A 80 3.80 -3.30 -1.01
C GLU A 80 3.45 -3.90 -2.37
N ALA A 81 2.30 -4.57 -2.45
CA ALA A 81 1.75 -5.05 -3.70
C ALA A 81 1.57 -3.91 -4.72
N ALA A 82 1.05 -2.75 -4.30
CA ALA A 82 0.86 -1.61 -5.20
C ALA A 82 2.18 -1.10 -5.78
N ALA A 83 3.21 -0.94 -4.93
CA ALA A 83 4.54 -0.51 -5.36
C ALA A 83 5.16 -1.48 -6.39
N VAL A 84 4.90 -2.78 -6.23
CA VAL A 84 5.42 -3.83 -7.10
C VAL A 84 4.72 -3.83 -8.43
N LEU A 85 3.39 -3.79 -8.43
CA LEU A 85 2.61 -3.72 -9.66
C LEU A 85 2.94 -2.45 -10.46
N VAL A 86 3.16 -1.32 -9.78
CA VAL A 86 3.63 -0.07 -10.39
C VAL A 86 5.00 -0.23 -11.05
N ALA A 87 5.96 -0.86 -10.35
CA ALA A 87 7.29 -1.08 -10.90
C ALA A 87 7.24 -1.99 -12.13
N LEU A 88 6.47 -3.07 -12.07
CA LEU A 88 6.28 -4.00 -13.18
C LEU A 88 5.59 -3.33 -14.37
N ASN A 89 4.51 -2.56 -14.12
CA ASN A 89 3.84 -1.81 -15.18
C ASN A 89 4.78 -0.81 -15.84
N SER A 90 5.62 -0.11 -15.07
CA SER A 90 6.59 0.84 -15.63
C SER A 90 7.58 0.17 -16.59
N ILE A 91 8.08 -1.02 -16.23
CA ILE A 91 9.02 -1.79 -17.07
C ILE A 91 8.30 -2.33 -18.31
N PHE A 92 7.16 -2.99 -18.13
CA PHE A 92 6.39 -3.57 -19.23
C PHE A 92 5.95 -2.49 -20.22
N GLN A 93 5.57 -1.31 -19.74
CA GLN A 93 5.08 -0.21 -20.57
C GLN A 93 6.09 0.28 -21.59
N VAL A 94 7.38 0.31 -21.26
CA VAL A 94 8.42 0.75 -22.22
C VAL A 94 8.39 -0.08 -23.49
N VAL A 95 8.16 -1.39 -23.36
CA VAL A 95 8.17 -2.33 -24.49
C VAL A 95 6.77 -2.49 -25.07
N MET A 96 5.81 -2.84 -24.21
CA MET A 96 4.47 -3.21 -24.63
C MET A 96 3.67 -2.05 -25.17
N PHE A 97 3.93 -0.80 -24.76
CA PHE A 97 3.20 0.33 -25.32
C PHE A 97 3.46 0.47 -26.82
N ALA A 98 4.71 0.34 -27.26
CA ALA A 98 5.07 0.43 -28.67
C ALA A 98 4.50 -0.75 -29.47
N VAL A 99 4.64 -1.97 -28.94
CA VAL A 99 4.14 -3.21 -29.58
C VAL A 99 2.63 -3.20 -29.70
N LEU A 100 1.92 -2.90 -28.61
CA LEU A 100 0.46 -2.84 -28.60
C LEU A 100 -0.07 -1.63 -29.36
N GLY A 101 0.65 -0.51 -29.37
CA GLY A 101 0.33 0.65 -30.20
C GLY A 101 0.27 0.31 -31.68
N TRP A 102 1.33 -0.34 -32.18
CA TRP A 102 1.35 -0.85 -33.56
C TRP A 102 0.24 -1.88 -33.82
N PHE A 103 0.02 -2.81 -32.88
CA PHE A 103 -1.01 -3.83 -33.04
C PHE A 103 -2.43 -3.24 -33.09
N TYR A 104 -2.82 -2.42 -32.12
CA TYR A 104 -4.19 -1.90 -32.01
C TYR A 104 -4.49 -0.73 -32.95
N LEU A 105 -3.48 0.01 -33.42
CA LEU A 105 -3.70 1.13 -34.35
C LEU A 105 -3.53 0.75 -35.82
N SER A 106 -2.77 -0.31 -36.13
CA SER A 106 -2.48 -0.67 -37.53
C SER A 106 -2.89 -2.10 -37.89
N VAL A 107 -2.47 -3.10 -37.10
CA VAL A 107 -2.67 -4.51 -37.46
C VAL A 107 -4.12 -4.96 -37.27
N LEU A 108 -4.65 -4.78 -36.07
CA LEU A 108 -5.98 -5.27 -35.69
C LEU A 108 -7.10 -4.60 -36.49
N PRO A 109 -7.12 -3.26 -36.70
CA PRO A 109 -8.11 -2.65 -37.59
C PRO A 109 -8.04 -3.18 -39.02
N GLY A 110 -6.83 -3.45 -39.53
CA GLY A 110 -6.64 -4.03 -40.87
C GLY A 110 -7.20 -5.44 -41.00
N TRP A 111 -7.03 -6.27 -39.97
CA TRP A 111 -7.63 -7.61 -39.93
C TRP A 111 -9.16 -7.59 -39.82
N LEU A 112 -9.71 -6.56 -39.17
CA LEU A 112 -11.15 -6.39 -39.00
C LEU A 112 -11.83 -5.64 -40.16
N GLY A 113 -11.07 -5.21 -41.18
CA GLY A 113 -11.59 -4.45 -42.31
C GLY A 113 -12.11 -3.05 -41.93
N LEU A 114 -11.61 -2.49 -40.83
CA LEU A 114 -12.05 -1.21 -40.29
C LEU A 114 -11.28 -0.05 -40.93
N GLU A 115 -11.94 1.11 -41.06
CA GLU A 115 -11.28 2.32 -41.58
C GLU A 115 -10.09 2.70 -40.71
N GLN A 116 -8.91 2.67 -41.33
CA GLN A 116 -7.70 3.20 -40.73
C GLN A 116 -7.65 4.68 -41.09
N THR A 117 -7.49 5.55 -40.10
CA THR A 117 -6.96 6.89 -40.39
C THR A 117 -5.68 6.67 -41.18
N THR A 118 -5.58 7.28 -42.36
CA THR A 118 -4.39 7.17 -43.22
C THR A 118 -3.23 7.80 -42.47
N ILE A 119 -2.54 6.96 -41.72
CA ILE A 119 -1.37 7.29 -40.93
C ILE A 119 -0.25 7.52 -41.94
N ASP A 120 0.00 8.78 -42.31
CA ASP A 120 1.29 9.20 -42.85
C ASP A 120 2.39 9.08 -41.77
N THR A 121 2.01 8.89 -40.49
CA THR A 121 2.89 8.82 -39.33
C THR A 121 3.30 7.39 -38.97
N SER A 122 4.36 6.88 -39.61
CA SER A 122 4.92 5.54 -39.37
C SER A 122 4.89 5.12 -37.88
N PRO A 123 4.50 3.88 -37.53
CA PRO A 123 4.55 3.31 -36.17
C PRO A 123 5.89 3.52 -35.45
N TRP A 124 6.95 3.74 -36.22
CA TRP A 124 8.26 4.16 -35.74
C TRP A 124 8.26 5.48 -34.96
N GLN A 125 7.43 6.46 -35.32
CA GLN A 125 7.31 7.74 -34.63
C GLN A 125 6.68 7.58 -33.24
N ILE A 126 5.70 6.70 -33.10
CA ILE A 126 5.10 6.35 -31.81
C ILE A 126 6.16 5.68 -30.93
N ALA A 127 6.88 4.68 -31.46
CA ALA A 127 7.94 4.00 -30.73
C ALA A 127 9.06 4.97 -30.29
N LYS A 128 9.47 5.90 -31.16
CA LYS A 128 10.45 6.94 -30.87
C LYS A 128 9.96 7.88 -29.76
N SER A 129 8.70 8.33 -29.81
CA SER A 129 8.11 9.17 -28.78
C SER A 129 8.10 8.47 -27.42
N VAL A 130 7.70 7.20 -27.36
CA VAL A 130 7.68 6.41 -26.12
C VAL A 130 9.10 6.25 -25.55
N LEU A 131 10.08 5.97 -26.40
CA LEU A 131 11.48 5.86 -25.99
C LEU A 131 11.99 7.18 -25.37
N ILE A 132 11.61 8.33 -25.94
CA ILE A 132 12.00 9.65 -25.43
C ILE A 132 11.28 9.96 -24.12
N PHE A 133 9.95 9.81 -24.04
CA PHE A 133 9.14 10.23 -22.89
C PHE A 133 9.17 9.25 -21.71
N LEU A 134 9.50 7.98 -21.95
CA LEU A 134 9.54 6.95 -20.91
C LEU A 134 10.90 6.26 -20.82
N GLY A 135 11.50 5.86 -21.95
CA GLY A 135 12.78 5.15 -21.96
C GLY A 135 13.95 5.94 -21.39
N ILE A 136 14.15 7.19 -21.84
CA ILE A 136 15.21 8.07 -21.32
C ILE A 136 15.01 8.34 -19.82
N PRO A 137 13.82 8.75 -19.34
CA PRO A 137 13.57 8.90 -17.90
C PRO A 137 13.78 7.62 -17.08
N LEU A 138 13.43 6.45 -17.61
CA LEU A 138 13.65 5.17 -16.93
C LEU A 138 15.14 4.89 -16.78
N LEU A 139 15.91 5.02 -17.87
CA LEU A 139 17.36 4.82 -17.84
C LEU A 139 18.04 5.81 -16.89
N ALA A 140 17.64 7.08 -16.94
CA ALA A 140 18.14 8.10 -16.03
C ALA A 140 17.78 7.78 -14.57
N GLY A 141 16.54 7.35 -14.30
CA GLY A 141 16.10 6.93 -12.97
C GLY A 141 16.94 5.77 -12.43
N TYR A 142 17.13 4.73 -13.24
CA TYR A 142 17.96 3.57 -12.93
C TYR A 142 19.42 3.95 -12.66
N LEU A 143 20.04 4.72 -13.56
CA LEU A 143 21.44 5.14 -13.42
C LEU A 143 21.63 6.07 -12.22
N SER A 144 20.74 7.03 -12.01
CA SER A 144 20.80 7.95 -10.86
C SER A 144 20.76 7.20 -9.53
N ARG A 145 19.92 6.17 -9.43
CA ARG A 145 19.84 5.31 -8.25
C ARG A 145 21.10 4.48 -8.08
N ARG A 146 21.49 3.72 -9.12
CA ARG A 146 22.64 2.82 -9.05
C ARG A 146 23.95 3.55 -8.76
N LEU A 147 24.16 4.71 -9.38
CA LEU A 147 25.36 5.53 -9.16
C LEU A 147 25.27 6.29 -7.83
N GLY A 148 24.10 6.80 -7.46
CA GLY A 148 23.88 7.52 -6.20
C GLY A 148 24.08 6.64 -4.97
N GLU A 149 23.47 5.46 -4.96
CA GLU A 149 23.62 4.48 -3.88
C GLU A 149 25.08 3.98 -3.79
N LYS A 150 25.76 3.75 -4.92
CA LYS A 150 27.17 3.32 -4.93
C LYS A 150 28.12 4.41 -4.43
N ALA A 151 27.87 5.68 -4.75
CA ALA A 151 28.78 6.78 -4.44
C ALA A 151 28.59 7.35 -3.03
N LYS A 152 27.35 7.40 -2.51
CA LYS A 152 27.01 8.11 -1.27
C LYS A 152 26.19 7.28 -0.27
N GLY A 153 25.92 6.01 -0.58
CA GLY A 153 25.11 5.13 0.26
C GLY A 153 23.61 5.34 0.07
N ARG A 154 22.84 4.36 0.56
CA ARG A 154 21.38 4.31 0.42
C ARG A 154 20.69 5.40 1.23
N ASP A 155 21.16 5.65 2.45
CA ASP A 155 20.56 6.63 3.36
C ASP A 155 20.57 8.04 2.75
N TRP A 156 21.69 8.45 2.14
CA TRP A 156 21.77 9.74 1.46
C TRP A 156 20.80 9.82 0.27
N TYR A 157 20.69 8.75 -0.52
CA TYR A 157 19.79 8.71 -1.66
C TYR A 157 18.33 8.89 -1.22
N GLU A 158 17.91 8.18 -0.18
CA GLU A 158 16.52 8.18 0.29
C GLU A 158 16.16 9.42 1.13
N THR A 159 17.07 9.93 1.96
CA THR A 159 16.79 11.07 2.86
C THR A 159 17.09 12.45 2.25
N THR A 160 17.99 12.53 1.27
CA THR A 160 18.45 13.83 0.72
C THR A 160 18.11 13.97 -0.75
N PHE A 161 18.49 13.00 -1.58
CA PHE A 161 18.32 13.12 -3.03
C PHE A 161 16.85 12.99 -3.45
N LEU A 162 16.16 11.93 -3.01
CA LEU A 162 14.76 11.68 -3.36
C LEU A 162 13.80 12.80 -2.93
N PRO A 163 13.88 13.37 -1.70
CA PRO A 163 13.00 14.47 -1.29
C PRO A 163 13.24 15.75 -2.09
N ARG A 164 14.47 15.96 -2.61
CA ARG A 164 14.80 17.13 -3.43
C ARG A 164 14.25 17.02 -4.85
N ILE A 165 14.28 15.83 -5.45
CA ILE A 165 13.76 15.61 -6.82
C ILE A 165 12.25 15.33 -6.85
N GLY A 166 11.69 14.81 -5.75
CA GLY A 166 10.30 14.38 -5.65
C GLY A 166 9.28 15.44 -6.09
N PRO A 167 9.35 16.69 -5.56
CA PRO A 167 8.41 17.77 -5.91
C PRO A 167 8.37 18.11 -7.40
N TRP A 168 9.47 17.90 -8.13
CA TRP A 168 9.51 18.17 -9.58
C TRP A 168 8.55 17.29 -10.39
N ALA A 169 8.18 16.11 -9.89
CA ALA A 169 7.13 15.32 -10.53
C ALA A 169 5.78 16.05 -10.49
N LEU A 170 5.43 16.61 -9.33
CA LEU A 170 4.19 17.36 -9.15
C LEU A 170 4.22 18.68 -9.94
N TYR A 171 5.33 19.42 -9.91
CA TYR A 171 5.47 20.65 -10.70
C TYR A 171 5.35 20.39 -12.20
N GLY A 172 6.03 19.36 -12.71
CA GLY A 172 5.92 18.96 -14.11
C GLY A 172 4.50 18.57 -14.50
N LEU A 173 3.83 17.78 -13.64
CA LEU A 173 2.44 17.39 -13.84
C LEU A 173 1.50 18.60 -13.91
N LEU A 174 1.53 19.46 -12.88
CA LEU A 174 0.67 20.64 -12.80
C LEU A 174 0.94 21.59 -13.96
N PHE A 175 2.20 21.81 -14.32
CA PHE A 175 2.57 22.60 -15.48
C PHE A 175 1.97 22.03 -16.78
N THR A 176 2.14 20.72 -17.02
CA THR A 176 1.58 20.05 -18.18
C THR A 176 0.06 20.17 -18.22
N ILE A 177 -0.63 19.90 -17.11
CA ILE A 177 -2.09 20.06 -17.00
C ILE A 177 -2.51 21.50 -17.35
N VAL A 178 -1.94 22.51 -16.69
CA VAL A 178 -2.30 23.92 -16.93
C VAL A 178 -2.11 24.31 -18.38
N ILE A 179 -0.97 23.96 -18.98
CA ILE A 179 -0.68 24.27 -20.40
C ILE A 179 -1.65 23.54 -21.33
N LEU A 180 -1.94 22.27 -21.08
CA LEU A 180 -2.87 21.50 -21.91
C LEU A 180 -4.29 22.07 -21.87
N PHE A 181 -4.79 22.39 -20.68
CA PHE A 181 -6.12 23.01 -20.54
C PHE A 181 -6.17 24.41 -21.14
N ALA A 182 -5.08 25.17 -21.06
CA ALA A 182 -4.99 26.47 -21.71
C ALA A 182 -5.02 26.35 -23.25
N LEU A 183 -4.33 25.36 -23.82
CA LEU A 183 -4.29 25.13 -25.27
C LEU A 183 -5.58 24.50 -25.81
N GLN A 184 -6.27 23.69 -25.02
CA GLN A 184 -7.46 22.93 -25.42
C GLN A 184 -8.78 23.55 -24.94
N GLY A 185 -8.73 24.66 -24.19
CA GLY A 185 -9.90 25.27 -23.56
C GLY A 185 -11.00 25.70 -24.53
N GLU A 186 -10.63 26.20 -25.71
CA GLU A 186 -11.60 26.60 -26.75
C GLU A 186 -12.35 25.39 -27.32
N GLN A 187 -11.67 24.26 -27.56
CA GLN A 187 -12.32 23.02 -28.00
C GLN A 187 -13.23 22.43 -26.92
N ILE A 188 -12.78 22.43 -25.65
CA ILE A 188 -13.58 21.93 -24.52
C ILE A 188 -14.86 22.76 -24.34
N THR A 189 -14.80 24.08 -24.50
CA THR A 189 -15.94 24.98 -24.28
C THR A 189 -16.87 25.11 -25.49
N SER A 190 -16.33 25.07 -26.71
CA SER A 190 -17.12 25.17 -27.95
C SER A 190 -17.80 23.85 -28.36
N ARG A 191 -17.23 22.69 -27.97
CA ARG A 191 -17.74 21.36 -28.33
C ARG A 191 -17.98 20.46 -27.11
N PRO A 192 -18.87 20.84 -26.17
CA PRO A 192 -19.10 20.08 -24.95
C PRO A 192 -19.66 18.67 -25.21
N LEU A 193 -20.38 18.48 -26.33
CA LEU A 193 -20.91 17.17 -26.70
C LEU A 193 -19.79 16.17 -27.05
N ASP A 194 -18.70 16.63 -27.68
CA ASP A 194 -17.56 15.77 -27.99
C ASP A 194 -16.85 15.33 -26.71
N VAL A 195 -16.71 16.22 -25.73
CA VAL A 195 -16.17 15.91 -24.40
C VAL A 195 -17.02 14.84 -23.71
N VAL A 196 -18.35 14.95 -23.74
CA VAL A 196 -19.26 13.94 -23.16
C VAL A 196 -19.11 12.60 -23.90
N ARG A 197 -19.05 12.62 -25.23
CA ARG A 197 -18.88 11.39 -26.03
C ARG A 197 -17.55 10.69 -25.74
N ILE A 198 -16.48 11.43 -25.43
CA ILE A 198 -15.19 10.88 -24.99
C ILE A 198 -15.28 10.36 -23.54
N ALA A 199 -16.00 11.05 -22.66
CA ALA A 199 -16.14 10.68 -21.25
C ALA A 199 -16.87 9.35 -21.05
N LEU A 200 -17.88 9.04 -21.87
CA LEU A 200 -18.67 7.81 -21.76
C LEU A 200 -17.87 6.50 -21.85
N PRO A 201 -17.03 6.27 -22.89
CA PRO A 201 -16.18 5.08 -22.96
C PRO A 201 -15.14 5.04 -21.83
N LEU A 202 -14.61 6.18 -21.37
CA LEU A 202 -13.70 6.23 -20.22
C LEU A 202 -14.40 5.80 -18.92
N LEU A 203 -15.61 6.31 -18.66
CA LEU A 203 -16.44 5.91 -17.52
C LEU A 203 -16.71 4.40 -17.54
N ALA A 204 -17.13 3.87 -18.70
CA ALA A 204 -17.36 2.45 -18.88
C ALA A 204 -16.08 1.64 -18.66
N TYR A 205 -14.97 2.08 -19.23
CA TYR A 205 -13.66 1.44 -19.08
C TYR A 205 -13.25 1.35 -17.61
N PHE A 206 -13.24 2.47 -16.88
CA PHE A 206 -12.85 2.49 -15.46
C PHE A 206 -13.75 1.61 -14.60
N ALA A 207 -15.06 1.67 -14.81
CA ALA A 207 -16.01 0.84 -14.08
C ALA A 207 -15.78 -0.65 -14.37
N ILE A 208 -15.68 -1.05 -15.64
CA ILE A 208 -15.52 -2.46 -16.03
C ILE A 208 -14.17 -3.00 -15.58
N MET A 209 -13.08 -2.23 -15.76
CA MET A 209 -11.74 -2.63 -15.33
C MET A 209 -11.67 -2.81 -13.82
N TRP A 210 -12.21 -1.86 -13.06
CA TRP A 210 -12.22 -1.93 -11.61
C TRP A 210 -13.09 -3.11 -11.14
N VAL A 211 -14.32 -3.23 -11.64
CA VAL A 211 -15.23 -4.35 -11.29
C VAL A 211 -14.61 -5.69 -11.66
N GLY A 212 -14.04 -5.82 -12.86
CA GLY A 212 -13.39 -7.03 -13.33
C GLY A 212 -12.18 -7.40 -12.47
N GLY A 213 -11.33 -6.43 -12.13
CA GLY A 213 -10.20 -6.64 -11.23
C GLY A 213 -10.63 -7.02 -9.82
N TYR A 214 -11.70 -6.40 -9.31
CA TYR A 214 -12.23 -6.68 -7.99
C TYR A 214 -12.87 -8.08 -7.91
N LEU A 215 -13.69 -8.45 -8.90
CA LEU A 215 -14.30 -9.78 -8.99
C LEU A 215 -13.24 -10.87 -9.18
N LEU A 216 -12.24 -10.65 -10.03
CA LEU A 216 -11.15 -11.59 -10.24
C LEU A 216 -10.34 -11.80 -8.96
N GLY A 217 -9.94 -10.71 -8.29
CA GLY A 217 -9.19 -10.76 -7.04
C GLY A 217 -9.97 -11.45 -5.92
N ALA A 218 -11.27 -11.20 -5.83
CA ALA A 218 -12.17 -11.89 -4.90
C ALA A 218 -12.26 -13.39 -5.22
N ALA A 219 -12.45 -13.75 -6.49
CA ALA A 219 -12.63 -15.14 -6.93
C ALA A 219 -11.38 -16.00 -6.71
N ILE A 220 -10.18 -15.44 -6.88
CA ILE A 220 -8.91 -16.17 -6.65
C ILE A 220 -8.43 -16.12 -5.19
N GLY A 221 -9.17 -15.43 -4.31
CA GLY A 221 -8.95 -15.39 -2.88
C GLY A 221 -7.81 -14.51 -2.41
N LEU A 222 -7.57 -13.35 -3.05
CA LEU A 222 -6.48 -12.43 -2.67
C LEU A 222 -6.70 -11.69 -1.34
N GLY A 223 -7.93 -11.72 -0.81
CA GLY A 223 -8.33 -10.87 0.31
C GLY A 223 -8.55 -9.41 -0.10
N TYR A 224 -9.15 -8.61 0.78
CA TYR A 224 -9.57 -7.24 0.47
C TYR A 224 -8.42 -6.35 -0.02
N GLN A 225 -7.33 -6.31 0.74
CA GLN A 225 -6.24 -5.35 0.50
C GLN A 225 -5.62 -5.55 -0.89
N ARG A 226 -5.25 -6.79 -1.23
CA ARG A 226 -4.66 -7.13 -2.53
C ARG A 226 -5.67 -7.09 -3.68
N THR A 227 -6.93 -7.45 -3.44
CA THR A 227 -8.01 -7.29 -4.44
C THR A 227 -8.20 -5.83 -4.81
N THR A 228 -8.20 -4.95 -3.81
CA THR A 228 -8.29 -3.50 -3.98
C THR A 228 -7.09 -2.99 -4.78
N THR A 229 -5.88 -3.41 -4.41
CA THR A 229 -4.65 -3.09 -5.16
C THR A 229 -4.70 -3.54 -6.61
N LEU A 230 -5.14 -4.77 -6.87
CA LEU A 230 -5.29 -5.30 -8.22
C LEU A 230 -6.29 -4.47 -9.04
N ALA A 231 -7.46 -4.17 -8.46
CA ALA A 231 -8.54 -3.44 -9.13
C ALA A 231 -8.12 -2.01 -9.51
N PHE A 232 -7.51 -1.25 -8.59
CA PHE A 232 -7.04 0.10 -8.89
C PHE A 232 -5.87 0.13 -9.87
N THR A 233 -4.96 -0.86 -9.78
CA THR A 233 -3.87 -1.00 -10.74
C THR A 233 -4.40 -1.30 -12.14
N ALA A 234 -5.41 -2.16 -12.25
CA ALA A 234 -6.01 -2.51 -13.53
C ALA A 234 -6.79 -1.35 -14.16
N ALA A 235 -7.51 -0.58 -13.34
CA ALA A 235 -8.35 0.52 -13.80
C ALA A 235 -7.58 1.78 -14.20
N GLY A 236 -6.51 2.13 -13.48
CA GLY A 236 -5.80 3.39 -13.71
C GLY A 236 -5.03 3.45 -15.03
N ASN A 237 -5.02 4.63 -15.65
CA ASN A 237 -4.21 4.92 -16.84
C ASN A 237 -3.12 5.97 -16.56
N ASN A 238 -2.21 6.16 -17.50
CA ASN A 238 -1.20 7.24 -17.47
C ASN A 238 -1.49 8.23 -18.58
N PHE A 239 -2.30 9.23 -18.25
CA PHE A 239 -2.73 10.25 -19.18
C PHE A 239 -1.59 11.16 -19.63
N GLU A 240 -0.60 11.41 -18.77
CA GLU A 240 0.55 12.25 -19.10
C GLU A 240 1.36 11.65 -20.25
N LEU A 241 1.61 10.33 -20.21
CA LEU A 241 2.29 9.64 -21.30
C LEU A 241 1.41 9.60 -22.55
N ALA A 242 0.12 9.28 -22.41
CA ALA A 242 -0.79 9.21 -23.54
C ALA A 242 -0.86 10.56 -24.29
N ILE A 243 -1.00 11.65 -23.55
CA ILE A 243 -1.00 13.01 -24.08
C ILE A 243 0.35 13.34 -24.71
N ALA A 244 1.47 13.04 -24.04
CA ALA A 244 2.80 13.30 -24.61
C ALA A 244 3.01 12.58 -25.95
N VAL A 245 2.60 11.32 -26.05
CA VAL A 245 2.68 10.53 -27.29
C VAL A 245 1.72 11.08 -28.35
N ALA A 246 0.49 11.46 -27.97
CA ALA A 246 -0.48 12.05 -28.87
C ALA A 246 0.03 13.37 -29.46
N ILE A 247 0.60 14.25 -28.63
CA ILE A 247 1.16 15.53 -29.07
C ILE A 247 2.38 15.32 -29.96
N ALA A 248 3.28 14.41 -29.60
CA ALA A 248 4.49 14.15 -30.38
C ALA A 248 4.21 13.48 -31.75
N THR A 249 3.08 12.80 -31.87
CA THR A 249 2.71 12.07 -33.10
C THR A 249 1.72 12.85 -33.96
N TYR A 250 0.72 13.51 -33.36
CA TYR A 250 -0.41 14.13 -34.04
C TYR A 250 -0.51 15.66 -33.81
N GLY A 251 0.27 16.22 -32.90
CA GLY A 251 0.29 17.65 -32.59
C GLY A 251 -0.56 18.05 -31.37
N ALA A 252 -0.26 19.24 -30.83
CA ALA A 252 -0.84 19.73 -29.57
C ALA A 252 -2.34 20.02 -29.63
N THR A 253 -2.86 20.39 -30.80
CA THR A 253 -4.26 20.77 -31.06
C THR A 253 -5.09 19.65 -31.69
N SER A 254 -4.55 18.43 -31.77
CA SER A 254 -5.20 17.27 -32.37
C SER A 254 -6.32 16.70 -31.49
N GLY A 255 -7.31 16.03 -32.11
CA GLY A 255 -8.36 15.35 -31.36
C GLY A 255 -7.83 14.23 -30.46
N GLN A 256 -6.74 13.57 -30.84
CA GLN A 256 -6.04 12.56 -30.03
C GLN A 256 -5.54 13.15 -28.72
N ALA A 257 -4.95 14.36 -28.77
CA ALA A 257 -4.49 15.07 -27.58
C ALA A 257 -5.67 15.51 -26.70
N LEU A 258 -6.77 15.99 -27.31
CA LEU A 258 -7.99 16.35 -26.58
C LEU A 258 -8.56 15.16 -25.81
N ALA A 259 -8.65 13.98 -26.43
CA ALA A 259 -9.12 12.76 -25.76
C ALA A 259 -8.26 12.40 -24.53
N GLY A 260 -6.94 12.61 -24.63
CA GLY A 260 -6.04 12.46 -23.49
C GLY A 260 -6.29 13.48 -22.37
N VAL A 261 -6.61 14.74 -22.69
CA VAL A 261 -6.88 15.81 -21.71
C VAL A 261 -8.22 15.62 -21.00
N VAL A 262 -9.25 15.12 -21.69
CA VAL A 262 -10.54 14.77 -21.07
C VAL A 262 -10.38 13.65 -20.04
N GLY A 263 -9.41 12.77 -20.25
CA GLY A 263 -9.03 11.68 -19.37
C GLY A 263 -9.00 12.01 -17.87
N PRO A 264 -8.06 12.86 -17.40
CA PRO A 264 -7.95 13.23 -15.99
C PRO A 264 -9.21 13.88 -15.39
N LEU A 265 -10.01 14.60 -16.20
CA LEU A 265 -11.28 15.18 -15.72
C LEU A 265 -12.28 14.10 -15.29
N ILE A 266 -12.21 12.93 -15.94
CA ILE A 266 -13.10 11.80 -15.69
C ILE A 266 -12.48 10.81 -14.70
N GLU A 267 -11.20 10.49 -14.86
CA GLU A 267 -10.50 9.50 -14.03
C GLU A 267 -10.55 9.88 -12.55
N VAL A 268 -10.20 11.13 -12.22
CA VAL A 268 -10.07 11.56 -10.81
C VAL A 268 -11.40 11.41 -10.05
N PRO A 269 -12.54 11.98 -10.50
CA PRO A 269 -13.82 11.78 -9.81
C PRO A 269 -14.26 10.31 -9.73
N VAL A 270 -14.04 9.54 -10.81
CA VAL A 270 -14.48 8.15 -10.89
C VAL A 270 -13.67 7.26 -9.95
N LEU A 271 -12.34 7.39 -9.94
CA LEU A 271 -11.49 6.61 -9.06
C LEU A 271 -11.73 6.99 -7.59
N VAL A 272 -11.98 8.26 -7.27
CA VAL A 272 -12.44 8.67 -5.92
C VAL A 272 -13.77 8.00 -5.55
N ALA A 273 -14.75 7.97 -6.45
CA ALA A 273 -16.00 7.27 -6.20
C ALA A 273 -15.77 5.77 -5.95
N LEU A 274 -14.91 5.13 -6.74
CA LEU A 274 -14.55 3.72 -6.59
C LEU A 274 -13.76 3.45 -5.29
N VAL A 275 -13.02 4.42 -4.76
CA VAL A 275 -12.42 4.32 -3.41
C VAL A 275 -13.52 4.15 -2.36
N TYR A 276 -14.55 4.99 -2.38
CA TYR A 276 -15.69 4.86 -1.46
C TYR A 276 -16.43 3.53 -1.64
N VAL A 277 -16.59 3.05 -2.88
CA VAL A 277 -17.17 1.73 -3.17
C VAL A 277 -16.30 0.62 -2.59
N SER A 278 -14.97 0.69 -2.75
CA SER A 278 -14.02 -0.27 -2.18
C SER A 278 -14.16 -0.33 -0.66
N LEU A 279 -14.14 0.83 0.00
CA LEU A 279 -14.29 0.94 1.46
C LEU A 279 -15.64 0.37 1.94
N ALA A 280 -16.72 0.56 1.18
CA ALA A 280 -18.02 -0.04 1.49
C ALA A 280 -17.99 -1.57 1.36
N LEU A 281 -17.33 -2.11 0.33
CA LEU A 281 -17.20 -3.55 0.10
C LEU A 281 -16.27 -4.24 1.12
N ARG A 282 -15.36 -3.52 1.77
CA ARG A 282 -14.49 -4.04 2.84
C ARG A 282 -15.28 -4.79 3.92
N ARG A 283 -16.47 -4.29 4.28
CA ARG A 283 -17.34 -4.90 5.30
C ARG A 283 -17.70 -6.35 4.96
N ARG A 284 -17.93 -6.66 3.67
CA ARG A 284 -18.29 -8.01 3.21
C ARG A 284 -17.12 -9.00 3.25
N PHE A 285 -15.88 -8.53 3.11
CA PHE A 285 -14.71 -9.38 3.28
C PHE A 285 -14.46 -9.71 4.76
N SER A 286 -14.73 -8.77 5.67
CA SER A 286 -14.68 -9.03 7.12
C SER A 286 -15.69 -10.11 7.54
N ASP A 287 -16.91 -10.08 6.99
CA ASP A 287 -17.94 -11.08 7.27
C ASP A 287 -17.56 -12.49 6.75
N GLN A 288 -16.84 -12.60 5.63
CA GLN A 288 -16.38 -13.90 5.12
C GLN A 288 -15.25 -14.52 5.98
N SER A 289 -14.33 -13.69 6.51
CA SER A 289 -13.36 -14.16 7.50
C SER A 289 -14.04 -14.65 8.79
N ALA A 290 -15.12 -13.99 9.22
CA ALA A 290 -15.91 -14.39 10.39
C ALA A 290 -16.81 -15.62 10.13
N ALA A 291 -17.31 -15.79 8.92
CA ALA A 291 -18.14 -16.95 8.54
C ALA A 291 -17.30 -18.22 8.30
N GLN A 292 -16.03 -18.09 7.91
CA GLN A 292 -15.11 -19.22 7.77
C GLN A 292 -14.57 -19.73 9.12
N SER A 293 -14.63 -18.91 10.18
CA SER A 293 -14.27 -19.29 11.55
C SER A 293 -15.44 -19.87 12.36
N ALA A 294 -16.65 -19.94 11.81
CA ALA A 294 -17.78 -20.62 12.45
C ALA A 294 -17.65 -22.15 12.30
N PRO A 295 -17.59 -22.93 13.40
CA PRO A 295 -17.47 -24.37 13.32
C PRO A 295 -18.75 -24.98 12.76
N ARG A 296 -18.71 -25.48 11.52
CA ARG A 296 -19.79 -26.32 10.98
C ARG A 296 -19.77 -27.66 11.69
N HIS A 297 -20.61 -27.81 12.70
CA HIS A 297 -20.97 -29.09 13.28
C HIS A 297 -21.54 -30.00 12.18
N ARG A 298 -20.72 -30.90 11.64
CA ARG A 298 -21.19 -32.09 10.92
C ARG A 298 -20.65 -33.33 11.62
N SER A 299 -21.55 -33.94 12.36
CA SER A 299 -21.44 -35.32 12.82
C SER A 299 -21.21 -36.25 11.62
N ARG A 300 -20.02 -36.86 11.55
CA ARG A 300 -19.86 -38.25 11.13
C ARG A 300 -18.49 -38.78 11.54
N ASN A 301 -18.54 -39.82 12.37
CA ASN A 301 -17.43 -40.71 12.70
C ASN A 301 -16.71 -41.18 11.44
N THR A 302 -15.42 -40.86 11.33
CA THR A 302 -14.36 -41.74 10.83
C THR A 302 -13.04 -41.24 11.41
N MET A 303 -12.41 -42.06 12.26
CA MET A 303 -11.00 -41.92 12.61
C MET A 303 -10.17 -41.92 11.33
N SER A 304 -9.09 -41.13 11.32
CA SER A 304 -8.10 -40.94 10.24
C SER A 304 -8.28 -39.65 9.45
N ASP A 305 -7.88 -38.53 10.05
CA ASP A 305 -7.22 -37.44 9.32
C ASP A 305 -6.36 -36.64 10.31
N SER A 306 -5.05 -36.82 10.18
CA SER A 306 -4.05 -36.01 10.88
C SER A 306 -4.07 -34.60 10.30
N PRO A 307 -4.09 -33.51 11.10
CA PRO A 307 -4.10 -32.16 10.55
C PRO A 307 -2.78 -31.91 9.81
N ALA A 308 -2.88 -31.37 8.59
CA ALA A 308 -1.75 -31.00 7.76
C ALA A 308 -0.82 -30.04 8.51
N ALA A 309 0.27 -30.58 9.06
CA ALA A 309 1.35 -29.81 9.65
C ALA A 309 1.84 -28.77 8.63
N LEU A 310 1.97 -27.51 9.07
CA LEU A 310 2.66 -26.49 8.29
C LEU A 310 4.01 -27.05 7.86
N ARG A 311 4.27 -27.09 6.55
CA ARG A 311 5.54 -27.60 6.03
C ARG A 311 6.70 -26.79 6.63
N PRO A 312 7.79 -27.43 7.10
CA PRO A 312 8.93 -26.73 7.66
C PRO A 312 9.53 -25.75 6.65
N ARG A 313 9.75 -24.51 7.10
CA ARG A 313 10.36 -23.43 6.32
C ARG A 313 11.81 -23.77 5.95
N ARG A 314 12.02 -24.28 4.74
CA ARG A 314 13.33 -24.71 4.22
C ARG A 314 14.34 -23.57 4.02
N ASP A 315 13.87 -22.33 4.11
CA ASP A 315 14.63 -21.09 4.02
C ASP A 315 15.31 -20.68 5.34
N LEU A 316 14.98 -21.33 6.46
CA LEU A 316 15.50 -21.00 7.79
C LEU A 316 16.66 -21.90 8.20
N SER A 317 17.57 -21.37 9.02
CA SER A 317 18.60 -22.19 9.67
C SER A 317 17.95 -23.20 10.62
N ILE A 318 18.64 -24.31 10.90
CA ILE A 318 18.16 -25.34 11.84
C ILE A 318 17.88 -24.72 13.22
N ASP A 319 18.74 -23.82 13.67
CA ASP A 319 18.58 -23.13 14.96
C ASP A 319 17.33 -22.25 14.99
N GLN A 320 17.05 -21.54 13.89
CA GLN A 320 15.84 -20.71 13.78
C GLN A 320 14.57 -21.56 13.72
N GLN A 321 14.60 -22.68 13.01
CA GLN A 321 13.49 -23.63 12.99
C GLN A 321 13.23 -24.18 14.39
N HIS A 322 14.27 -24.62 15.10
CA HIS A 322 14.14 -25.13 16.45
C HIS A 322 13.63 -24.07 17.44
N ALA A 323 14.12 -22.83 17.32
CA ALA A 323 13.65 -21.71 18.13
C ALA A 323 12.17 -21.40 17.89
N LEU A 324 11.70 -21.43 16.64
CA LEU A 324 10.29 -21.24 16.32
C LEU A 324 9.41 -22.37 16.83
N THR A 325 9.82 -23.63 16.69
CA THR A 325 9.09 -24.77 17.27
C THR A 325 8.99 -24.66 18.79
N THR A 326 10.07 -24.22 19.44
CA THR A 326 10.10 -23.99 20.89
C THR A 326 9.16 -22.84 21.28
N ALA A 327 9.16 -21.74 20.53
CA ALA A 327 8.26 -20.61 20.73
C ALA A 327 6.79 -21.02 20.56
N ALA A 328 6.46 -21.81 19.53
CA ALA A 328 5.12 -22.34 19.31
C ALA A 328 4.65 -23.17 20.51
N THR A 329 5.49 -24.07 21.01
CA THR A 329 5.20 -24.91 22.19
C THR A 329 4.93 -24.05 23.45
N ARG A 330 5.66 -22.95 23.62
CA ARG A 330 5.41 -22.01 24.74
C ARG A 330 4.08 -21.28 24.58
N LEU A 331 3.81 -20.76 23.39
CA LEU A 331 2.54 -20.09 23.11
C LEU A 331 1.35 -21.06 23.22
N GLU A 332 1.50 -22.32 22.85
CA GLU A 332 0.48 -23.37 23.06
C GLU A 332 0.20 -23.62 24.54
N ARG A 333 1.22 -23.54 25.39
CA ARG A 333 1.03 -23.62 26.84
C ARG A 333 0.24 -22.43 27.36
N ASP A 334 0.55 -21.23 26.87
CA ASP A 334 -0.07 -19.98 27.31
C ASP A 334 -1.52 -19.84 26.77
N PHE A 335 -1.79 -20.31 25.56
CA PHE A 335 -3.03 -20.03 24.81
C PHE A 335 -3.80 -21.26 24.31
N GLY A 336 -3.34 -22.48 24.56
CA GLY A 336 -3.96 -23.71 24.03
C GLY A 336 -5.39 -23.95 24.52
N GLY A 337 -5.77 -23.37 25.66
CA GLY A 337 -7.17 -23.37 26.13
C GLY A 337 -8.08 -22.41 25.35
N SER A 338 -7.50 -21.43 24.64
CA SER A 338 -8.21 -20.38 23.91
C SER A 338 -8.15 -20.58 22.39
N PHE A 339 -7.04 -21.10 21.87
CA PHE A 339 -6.79 -21.23 20.43
C PHE A 339 -6.19 -22.60 20.09
N GLY A 340 -6.58 -23.13 18.93
CA GLY A 340 -5.94 -24.32 18.38
C GLY A 340 -4.52 -24.04 17.88
N VAL A 341 -3.69 -25.08 17.88
CA VAL A 341 -2.29 -25.09 17.42
C VAL A 341 -2.08 -24.33 16.11
N ALA A 342 -2.89 -24.61 15.09
CA ALA A 342 -2.78 -23.96 13.78
C ALA A 342 -2.95 -22.43 13.82
N THR A 343 -3.74 -21.89 14.76
CA THR A 343 -3.87 -20.45 14.94
C THR A 343 -2.62 -19.86 15.59
N ILE A 344 -2.11 -20.53 16.62
CA ILE A 344 -0.91 -20.11 17.35
C ILE A 344 0.31 -20.10 16.42
N GLU A 345 0.52 -21.18 15.68
CA GLU A 345 1.59 -21.28 14.68
C GLU A 345 1.47 -20.20 13.61
N ARG A 346 0.25 -19.97 13.08
CA ARG A 346 0.02 -18.90 12.09
C ARG A 346 0.38 -17.52 12.64
N PHE A 347 0.01 -17.21 13.88
CA PHE A 347 0.36 -15.93 14.50
C PHE A 347 1.88 -15.81 14.71
N LEU A 348 2.54 -16.87 15.16
CA LEU A 348 3.99 -16.91 15.30
C LEU A 348 4.71 -16.69 13.96
N HIS A 349 4.34 -17.43 12.93
CA HIS A 349 4.99 -17.36 11.61
C HIS A 349 4.74 -16.02 10.92
N THR A 350 3.52 -15.47 11.00
CA THR A 350 3.23 -14.15 10.43
C THR A 350 3.93 -13.03 11.21
N SER A 351 4.08 -13.16 12.54
CA SER A 351 4.90 -12.23 13.33
C SER A 351 6.38 -12.31 12.94
N TYR A 352 6.91 -13.51 12.68
CA TYR A 352 8.26 -13.68 12.17
C TYR A 352 8.46 -12.95 10.84
N ASP A 353 7.52 -13.09 9.90
CA ASP A 353 7.61 -12.51 8.56
C ASP A 353 7.64 -10.98 8.59
N GLN A 354 6.92 -10.37 9.53
CA GLN A 354 6.92 -8.92 9.70
C GLN A 354 8.29 -8.35 10.08
N PHE A 355 9.11 -9.12 10.80
CA PHE A 355 10.44 -8.70 11.24
C PHE A 355 11.56 -9.23 10.33
N ALA A 356 11.32 -10.30 9.56
CA ALA A 356 12.35 -10.96 8.75
C ALA A 356 13.05 -10.03 7.75
N GLY A 357 12.33 -9.04 7.20
CA GLY A 357 12.90 -8.07 6.26
C GLY A 357 13.67 -6.90 6.89
N ARG A 358 13.67 -6.76 8.22
CA ARG A 358 14.25 -5.61 8.95
C ARG A 358 15.21 -6.00 10.08
N ALA A 359 15.25 -7.28 10.46
CA ALA A 359 16.07 -7.73 11.58
C ALA A 359 17.56 -7.58 11.28
N THR A 360 18.23 -6.68 11.99
CA THR A 360 19.70 -6.48 11.92
C THR A 360 20.46 -7.71 12.42
N VAL A 361 19.86 -8.48 13.35
CA VAL A 361 20.45 -9.71 13.90
C VAL A 361 19.45 -10.87 13.76
N PRO A 362 19.61 -11.72 12.72
CA PRO A 362 18.66 -12.80 12.40
C PRO A 362 18.44 -13.84 13.51
N ASN A 363 19.38 -13.97 14.44
CA ASN A 363 19.29 -14.95 15.54
C ASN A 363 18.28 -14.56 16.62
N PHE A 364 18.00 -13.26 16.81
CA PHE A 364 16.99 -12.80 17.78
C PHE A 364 15.58 -12.75 17.19
N LEU A 365 15.44 -12.99 15.90
CA LEU A 365 14.18 -12.89 15.18
C LEU A 365 13.08 -13.84 15.72
N PRO A 366 13.35 -15.13 16.02
CA PRO A 366 12.35 -16.00 16.65
C PRO A 366 11.85 -15.47 18.00
N LEU A 367 12.72 -14.83 18.80
CA LEU A 367 12.35 -14.26 20.10
C LEU A 367 11.41 -13.05 19.94
N LEU A 368 11.73 -12.14 19.02
CA LEU A 368 10.86 -11.00 18.70
C LEU A 368 9.51 -11.46 18.14
N ALA A 369 9.55 -12.47 17.28
CA ALA A 369 8.35 -13.10 16.72
C ALA A 369 7.47 -13.71 17.83
N GLU A 370 8.05 -14.45 18.79
CA GLU A 370 7.33 -15.01 19.94
C GLU A 370 6.67 -13.90 20.76
N ARG A 371 7.44 -12.87 21.14
CA ARG A 371 6.92 -11.76 21.96
C ARG A 371 5.77 -11.04 21.27
N PHE A 372 5.90 -10.76 19.97
CA PHE A 372 4.87 -10.08 19.22
C PHE A 372 3.65 -10.98 18.97
N ALA A 373 3.86 -12.27 18.69
CA ALA A 373 2.78 -13.24 18.59
C ALA A 373 1.99 -13.38 19.90
N ARG A 374 2.67 -13.40 21.05
CA ARG A 374 2.01 -13.39 22.38
C ARG A 374 1.11 -12.17 22.53
N GLN A 375 1.60 -10.97 22.19
CA GLN A 375 0.81 -9.74 22.25
C GLN A 375 -0.43 -9.81 21.36
N ARG A 376 -0.26 -10.27 20.11
CA ARG A 376 -1.36 -10.42 19.14
C ARG A 376 -2.38 -11.47 19.56
N LEU A 377 -1.94 -12.60 20.13
CA LEU A 377 -2.83 -13.64 20.65
C LEU A 377 -3.61 -13.17 21.88
N HIS A 378 -2.99 -12.39 22.79
CA HIS A 378 -3.71 -11.73 23.87
C HIS A 378 -4.77 -10.77 23.35
N ALA A 379 -4.42 -9.94 22.35
CA ALA A 379 -5.36 -9.02 21.74
C ALA A 379 -6.53 -9.77 21.08
N LEU A 380 -6.25 -10.82 20.30
CA LEU A 380 -7.28 -11.66 19.69
C LEU A 380 -8.19 -12.30 20.75
N ALA A 381 -7.62 -12.79 21.84
CA ALA A 381 -8.39 -13.44 22.90
C ALA A 381 -9.35 -12.45 23.59
N ARG A 382 -8.91 -11.20 23.74
CA ARG A 382 -9.76 -10.11 24.26
C ARG A 382 -10.89 -9.77 23.29
N VAL A 383 -10.59 -9.67 21.99
CA VAL A 383 -11.60 -9.40 20.93
C VAL A 383 -12.64 -10.51 20.85
N GLU A 384 -12.23 -11.78 20.96
CA GLU A 384 -13.14 -12.94 20.94
C GLU A 384 -13.84 -13.19 22.28
N GLY A 385 -13.64 -12.34 23.30
CA GLY A 385 -14.23 -12.49 24.63
C GLY A 385 -13.73 -13.70 25.41
N LYS A 386 -12.59 -14.30 25.00
CA LYS A 386 -11.96 -15.44 25.68
C LYS A 386 -11.15 -15.02 26.89
N ILE A 387 -10.73 -13.76 26.95
CA ILE A 387 -10.11 -13.13 28.13
C ILE A 387 -10.93 -11.88 28.45
N SER A 388 -11.43 -11.79 29.69
CA SER A 388 -12.03 -10.58 30.24
C SER A 388 -11.42 -10.34 31.62
N ASP A 389 -10.44 -9.46 31.68
CA ASP A 389 -9.77 -9.05 32.93
C ASP A 389 -10.33 -7.73 33.49
N GLY A 390 -11.23 -7.07 32.76
CA GLY A 390 -11.81 -5.78 33.11
C GLY A 390 -10.81 -4.61 33.09
N LYS A 391 -9.56 -4.84 32.67
CA LYS A 391 -8.49 -3.84 32.72
C LYS A 391 -8.57 -2.91 31.52
N PRO A 392 -8.54 -1.58 31.69
CA PRO A 392 -8.44 -0.66 30.57
C PRO A 392 -7.21 -0.96 29.70
N THR A 393 -7.38 -0.99 28.38
CA THR A 393 -6.28 -1.21 27.43
C THR A 393 -6.05 0.02 26.56
N VAL A 394 -4.81 0.50 26.55
CA VAL A 394 -4.39 1.67 25.77
C VAL A 394 -3.41 1.27 24.68
N LEU A 395 -3.59 1.79 23.47
CA LEU A 395 -2.66 1.63 22.36
C LEU A 395 -2.00 2.96 22.00
N PHE A 396 -0.68 3.01 22.09
CA PHE A 396 0.13 4.18 21.73
C PHE A 396 0.73 4.03 20.33
N LEU A 397 0.37 4.91 19.41
CA LEU A 397 0.80 4.87 18.01
C LEU A 397 1.67 6.08 17.65
N CYS A 398 2.79 5.85 16.99
CA CYS A 398 3.56 6.91 16.33
C CYS A 398 4.12 6.42 14.99
N THR A 399 4.87 7.24 14.26
CA THR A 399 5.41 6.86 12.94
C THR A 399 6.34 5.65 13.05
N HIS A 400 7.42 5.75 13.82
CA HIS A 400 8.47 4.72 13.85
C HIS A 400 8.39 3.73 15.01
N ASN A 401 7.46 3.90 15.96
CA ASN A 401 7.42 3.12 17.20
C ASN A 401 8.78 3.02 17.93
N ALA A 402 9.58 4.08 17.84
CA ALA A 402 10.95 4.12 18.37
C ALA A 402 11.15 5.21 19.44
N GLY A 403 10.26 6.20 19.54
CA GLY A 403 10.39 7.35 20.45
C GLY A 403 9.12 7.60 21.24
N ARG A 404 8.27 8.54 20.77
CA ARG A 404 7.03 8.99 21.44
C ARG A 404 6.19 7.85 22.04
N SER A 405 5.78 6.88 21.21
CA SER A 405 4.95 5.76 21.67
C SER A 405 5.66 4.80 22.62
N GLN A 406 6.99 4.69 22.56
CA GLN A 406 7.76 3.86 23.48
C GLN A 406 7.91 4.54 24.84
N MET A 407 8.15 5.85 24.87
CA MET A 407 8.15 6.63 26.12
C MET A 407 6.77 6.58 26.79
N ALA A 408 5.69 6.74 26.01
CA ALA A 408 4.32 6.66 26.53
C ALA A 408 4.00 5.25 27.08
N LEU A 409 4.38 4.19 26.37
CA LEU A 409 4.27 2.82 26.86
C LEU A 409 5.05 2.60 28.16
N GLY A 410 6.28 3.13 28.25
CA GLY A 410 7.12 3.05 29.44
C GLY A 410 6.48 3.70 30.66
N PHE A 411 6.08 4.97 30.54
CA PHE A 411 5.37 5.68 31.62
C PHE A 411 4.07 4.99 32.01
N PHE A 412 3.25 4.60 31.04
CA PHE A 412 1.95 3.98 31.32
C PHE A 412 2.13 2.66 32.06
N THR A 413 3.05 1.81 31.62
CA THR A 413 3.32 0.51 32.26
C THR A 413 3.89 0.69 33.67
N HIS A 414 4.82 1.64 33.84
CA HIS A 414 5.42 1.94 35.13
C HIS A 414 4.38 2.45 36.14
N LEU A 415 3.53 3.40 35.73
CA LEU A 415 2.55 4.05 36.61
C LEU A 415 1.29 3.20 36.84
N ALA A 416 0.78 2.50 35.83
CA ALA A 416 -0.43 1.67 35.95
C ALA A 416 -0.17 0.34 36.66
N GLY A 417 1.03 -0.22 36.49
CA GLY A 417 1.34 -1.58 36.92
C GLY A 417 0.33 -2.59 36.38
N ASP A 418 -0.21 -3.43 37.25
CA ASP A 418 -1.16 -4.48 36.87
C ASP A 418 -2.60 -4.00 36.71
N SER A 419 -2.89 -2.72 36.95
CA SER A 419 -4.25 -2.17 36.93
C SER A 419 -4.75 -1.82 35.52
N ALA A 420 -3.86 -1.69 34.54
CA ALA A 420 -4.19 -1.44 33.14
C ALA A 420 -3.14 -2.07 32.21
N VAL A 421 -3.48 -2.22 30.93
CA VAL A 421 -2.60 -2.79 29.92
C VAL A 421 -2.29 -1.74 28.87
N ALA A 422 -1.04 -1.67 28.41
CA ALA A 422 -0.67 -0.83 27.29
C ALA A 422 0.09 -1.59 26.22
N TRP A 423 -0.09 -1.16 24.98
CA TRP A 423 0.64 -1.61 23.81
C TRP A 423 1.15 -0.41 23.02
N SER A 424 2.13 -0.64 22.15
CA SER A 424 2.61 0.38 21.22
C SER A 424 2.77 -0.18 19.81
N GLY A 425 2.65 0.69 18.80
CA GLY A 425 2.79 0.33 17.39
C GLY A 425 3.23 1.48 16.49
N GLY A 426 3.74 1.13 15.31
CA GLY A 426 4.33 2.05 14.33
C GLY A 426 3.72 1.94 12.94
N SER A 427 3.56 3.07 12.24
CA SER A 427 3.08 3.09 10.84
C SER A 427 4.18 2.64 9.89
N GLU A 428 5.40 3.04 10.22
CA GLU A 428 6.65 2.71 9.55
C GLU A 428 7.69 2.35 10.62
N PRO A 429 7.56 1.19 11.32
CA PRO A 429 8.42 0.84 12.44
C PRO A 429 9.91 0.95 12.10
N GLY A 430 10.68 1.64 12.96
CA GLY A 430 12.13 1.79 12.82
C GLY A 430 12.89 0.50 13.17
N ASP A 431 14.22 0.53 13.05
CA ASP A 431 15.05 -0.67 13.28
C ASP A 431 15.41 -0.87 14.76
N HIS A 432 15.43 0.21 15.54
CA HIS A 432 15.75 0.22 16.97
C HIS A 432 15.01 1.34 17.70
N ILE A 433 14.93 1.25 19.03
CA ILE A 433 14.42 2.35 19.86
C ILE A 433 15.41 3.52 19.80
N ASN A 434 14.89 4.74 19.70
CA ASN A 434 15.68 5.96 19.65
C ASN A 434 16.60 6.06 20.89
N PRO A 435 17.93 6.09 20.71
CA PRO A 435 18.88 6.16 21.83
C PRO A 435 18.66 7.38 22.74
N SER A 436 18.27 8.52 22.19
CA SER A 436 17.96 9.73 22.96
C SER A 436 16.70 9.54 23.82
N ALA A 437 15.71 8.79 23.34
CA ALA A 437 14.54 8.43 24.13
C ALA A 437 14.89 7.43 25.25
N VAL A 438 15.78 6.46 24.98
CA VAL A 438 16.31 5.55 26.01
C VAL A 438 17.01 6.35 27.11
N ALA A 439 17.93 7.25 26.74
CA ALA A 439 18.65 8.09 27.68
C ALA A 439 17.69 8.95 28.52
N ALA A 440 16.73 9.63 27.88
CA ALA A 440 15.75 10.46 28.56
C ALA A 440 14.86 9.66 29.54
N MET A 441 14.42 8.45 29.18
CA MET A 441 13.60 7.61 30.07
C MET A 441 14.43 7.01 31.23
N THR A 442 15.71 6.74 31.00
CA THR A 442 16.62 6.22 32.03
C THR A 442 16.84 7.26 33.14
N GLU A 443 16.91 8.55 32.80
CA GLU A 443 17.01 9.65 33.78
C GLU A 443 15.87 9.67 34.80
N VAL A 444 14.67 9.20 34.42
CA VAL A 444 13.49 9.11 35.29
C VAL A 444 13.27 7.69 35.85
N GLY A 445 14.26 6.80 35.70
CA GLY A 445 14.23 5.45 36.26
C GLY A 445 13.36 4.45 35.49
N ILE A 446 12.99 4.74 34.23
CA ILE A 446 12.18 3.85 33.40
C ILE A 446 13.03 3.26 32.27
N ASP A 447 13.24 1.95 32.32
CA ASP A 447 13.96 1.22 31.27
C ASP A 447 13.00 0.80 30.14
N ILE A 448 13.21 1.35 28.95
CA ILE A 448 12.48 0.98 27.72
C ILE A 448 13.32 0.11 26.77
N THR A 449 14.56 -0.25 27.12
CA THR A 449 15.47 -1.00 26.22
C THR A 449 14.99 -2.43 25.93
N GLY A 450 14.15 -2.98 26.81
CA GLY A 450 13.50 -4.27 26.60
C GLY A 450 12.43 -4.25 25.50
N GLU A 451 11.97 -3.09 25.05
CA GLU A 451 10.99 -2.98 23.97
C GLU A 451 11.63 -3.01 22.57
N PHE A 452 10.79 -3.09 21.55
CA PHE A 452 11.23 -3.06 20.15
C PHE A 452 10.18 -2.38 19.26
N PRO A 453 10.62 -1.69 18.19
CA PRO A 453 9.70 -1.18 17.18
C PRO A 453 8.93 -2.30 16.48
N LYS A 454 7.61 -2.15 16.42
CA LYS A 454 6.68 -3.13 15.84
C LYS A 454 5.50 -2.42 15.18
N PRO A 455 4.89 -3.01 14.14
CA PRO A 455 3.66 -2.47 13.58
C PRO A 455 2.50 -2.69 14.55
N TRP A 456 1.41 -1.96 14.36
CA TRP A 456 0.13 -2.39 14.91
C TRP A 456 -0.52 -3.44 14.01
N THR A 457 -1.46 -4.20 14.56
CA THR A 457 -2.31 -5.13 13.81
C THR A 457 -3.77 -4.90 14.14
N ASP A 458 -4.67 -5.35 13.27
CA ASP A 458 -6.11 -5.13 13.43
C ASP A 458 -6.62 -5.64 14.78
N GLU A 459 -6.17 -6.82 15.22
CA GLU A 459 -6.55 -7.37 16.52
C GLU A 459 -6.09 -6.51 17.71
N ILE A 460 -4.89 -5.90 17.64
CA ILE A 460 -4.36 -5.03 18.70
C ILE A 460 -5.20 -3.75 18.80
N VAL A 461 -5.57 -3.16 17.66
CA VAL A 461 -6.38 -1.93 17.64
C VAL A 461 -7.81 -2.21 18.10
N GLN A 462 -8.39 -3.35 17.69
CA GLN A 462 -9.72 -3.76 18.13
C GLN A 462 -9.78 -4.10 19.62
N ALA A 463 -8.70 -4.63 20.18
CA ALA A 463 -8.61 -4.97 21.60
C ALA A 463 -8.43 -3.75 22.52
N ALA A 464 -7.91 -2.63 22.00
CA ALA A 464 -7.70 -1.41 22.75
C ALA A 464 -9.03 -0.68 23.04
N ASP A 465 -9.15 -0.10 24.22
CA ASP A 465 -10.28 0.75 24.62
C ASP A 465 -10.03 2.21 24.22
N VAL A 466 -8.78 2.64 24.32
CA VAL A 466 -8.31 3.97 23.92
C VAL A 466 -7.10 3.84 22.98
N VAL A 467 -7.12 4.59 21.88
CA VAL A 467 -6.01 4.68 20.92
C VAL A 467 -5.46 6.09 20.92
N ILE A 468 -4.18 6.23 21.27
CA ILE A 468 -3.46 7.49 21.31
C ILE A 468 -2.58 7.60 20.06
N THR A 469 -2.79 8.61 19.23
CA THR A 469 -1.99 8.86 18.01
C THR A 469 -0.99 9.99 18.23
N MET A 470 0.25 9.79 17.77
CA MET A 470 1.36 10.73 17.96
C MET A 470 2.17 10.85 16.66
N GLY A 471 1.77 11.77 15.79
CA GLY A 471 2.54 12.13 14.58
C GLY A 471 2.46 11.14 13.41
N CYS A 472 1.56 10.15 13.45
CA CYS A 472 1.33 9.21 12.34
C CYS A 472 0.42 9.76 11.21
N GLY A 473 -0.21 10.93 11.40
CA GLY A 473 -1.16 11.52 10.45
C GLY A 473 -2.29 10.56 10.07
N ASP A 474 -2.70 10.59 8.81
CA ASP A 474 -3.77 9.73 8.25
C ASP A 474 -3.38 8.25 8.11
N ALA A 475 -2.14 7.88 8.48
CA ALA A 475 -1.70 6.48 8.42
C ALA A 475 -2.24 5.64 9.58
N CYS A 476 -2.70 6.26 10.67
CA CYS A 476 -3.23 5.55 11.83
C CYS A 476 -4.64 4.99 11.60
N PRO A 477 -4.94 3.76 12.06
CA PRO A 477 -6.20 3.08 11.76
C PRO A 477 -7.37 3.65 12.59
N ILE A 478 -8.51 3.88 11.94
CA ILE A 478 -9.75 4.31 12.61
C ILE A 478 -10.76 3.15 12.65
N PHE A 479 -11.11 2.72 13.86
CA PHE A 479 -12.13 1.72 14.14
C PHE A 479 -13.36 2.36 14.79
N PRO A 480 -14.58 2.12 14.28
CA PRO A 480 -15.80 2.65 14.88
C PRO A 480 -15.96 2.20 16.34
N GLY A 481 -16.40 3.12 17.21
CA GLY A 481 -16.72 2.82 18.62
C GLY A 481 -15.53 2.79 19.57
N LYS A 482 -14.32 3.13 19.11
CA LYS A 482 -13.13 3.29 19.97
C LYS A 482 -12.88 4.76 20.30
N ARG A 483 -12.36 5.04 21.50
CA ARG A 483 -11.92 6.39 21.88
C ARG A 483 -10.56 6.65 21.23
N TYR A 484 -10.48 7.70 20.41
CA TYR A 484 -9.23 8.17 19.82
C TYR A 484 -8.83 9.51 20.43
N GLU A 485 -7.55 9.68 20.69
CA GLU A 485 -6.98 10.94 21.15
C GLU A 485 -5.67 11.20 20.40
N ASN A 486 -5.51 12.43 19.90
CA ASN A 486 -4.30 12.84 19.19
C ASN A 486 -3.42 13.70 20.10
N TRP A 487 -2.18 13.27 20.32
CA TRP A 487 -1.17 14.04 21.04
C TRP A 487 -0.21 14.65 20.04
N GLU A 488 -0.33 15.96 19.86
CA GLU A 488 0.61 16.75 19.08
C GLU A 488 1.91 16.90 19.86
N LEU A 489 2.95 16.20 19.40
CA LEU A 489 4.25 16.14 20.03
C LEU A 489 5.36 16.29 18.97
N PRO A 490 6.43 17.06 19.24
CA PRO A 490 7.58 17.14 18.35
C PRO A 490 8.20 15.77 18.03
N ASP A 491 8.92 15.67 16.91
CA ASP A 491 9.59 14.41 16.54
C ASP A 491 10.94 14.25 17.21
N PRO A 492 11.15 13.22 18.05
CA PRO A 492 12.45 12.96 18.66
C PRO A 492 13.47 12.37 17.68
N ALA A 493 13.08 11.98 16.45
CA ALA A 493 13.98 11.35 15.48
C ALA A 493 15.15 12.27 15.12
N GLY A 494 16.38 11.77 15.29
CA GLY A 494 17.61 12.50 14.99
C GLY A 494 17.96 13.64 15.96
N GLN A 495 17.17 13.83 17.03
CA GLN A 495 17.40 14.82 18.07
C GLN A 495 18.30 14.25 19.18
N ASP A 496 19.02 15.13 19.87
CA ASP A 496 19.78 14.78 21.08
C ASP A 496 18.86 14.58 22.30
N VAL A 497 19.43 14.11 23.41
CA VAL A 497 18.68 13.87 24.64
C VAL A 497 18.08 15.17 25.20
N ASP A 498 18.77 16.30 25.06
CA ASP A 498 18.34 17.60 25.58
C ASP A 498 17.02 18.05 24.93
N ALA A 499 16.89 17.88 23.62
CA ALA A 499 15.67 18.14 22.86
C ALA A 499 14.56 17.10 23.09
N VAL A 500 14.90 15.88 23.53
CA VAL A 500 13.92 14.82 23.82
C VAL A 500 13.31 14.95 25.22
N ARG A 501 14.03 15.49 26.22
CA ARG A 501 13.50 15.73 27.58
C ARG A 501 12.14 16.46 27.63
N PRO A 502 11.93 17.60 26.96
CA PRO A 502 10.62 18.27 27.00
C PRO A 502 9.50 17.40 26.39
N ILE A 503 9.81 16.57 25.39
CA ILE A 503 8.85 15.62 24.79
C ILE A 503 8.49 14.52 25.81
N ARG A 504 9.51 13.98 26.51
CA ARG A 504 9.32 13.00 27.59
C ARG A 504 8.40 13.56 28.68
N ASP A 505 8.68 14.77 29.15
CA ASP A 505 7.96 15.38 30.26
C ASP A 505 6.49 15.68 29.89
N ASP A 506 6.22 16.15 28.66
CA ASP A 506 4.84 16.31 28.14
C ASP A 506 4.12 14.95 28.04
N ILE A 507 4.80 13.91 27.58
CA ILE A 507 4.24 12.54 27.53
C ILE A 507 3.88 12.06 28.94
N GLU A 508 4.73 12.29 29.94
CA GLU A 508 4.45 11.89 31.33
C GLU A 508 3.16 12.54 31.84
N GLU A 509 3.01 13.85 31.67
CA GLU A 509 1.82 14.58 32.12
C GLU A 509 0.55 14.04 31.46
N ARG A 510 0.61 13.79 30.15
CA ARG A 510 -0.52 13.24 29.40
C ARG A 510 -0.85 11.81 29.81
N VAL A 511 0.14 10.97 30.08
CA VAL A 511 -0.08 9.61 30.61
C VAL A 511 -0.73 9.65 31.99
N ARG A 512 -0.30 10.53 32.90
CA ARG A 512 -0.92 10.69 34.22
C ARG A 512 -2.38 11.14 34.13
N ARG A 513 -2.68 12.06 33.20
CA ARG A 513 -4.05 12.49 32.90
C ARG A 513 -4.88 11.34 32.35
N LEU A 514 -4.34 10.58 31.40
CA LEU A 514 -5.00 9.42 30.82
C LEU A 514 -5.30 8.34 31.86
N LEU A 515 -4.40 8.07 32.81
CA LEU A 515 -4.66 7.13 33.89
C LEU A 515 -5.80 7.60 34.80
N THR A 516 -5.86 8.90 35.10
CA THR A 516 -6.94 9.51 35.88
C THR A 516 -8.29 9.36 35.16
N ASP A 517 -8.32 9.66 33.85
CA ASP A 517 -9.50 9.48 33.00
C ASP A 517 -10.01 8.03 32.95
N LEU A 518 -9.08 7.07 33.02
CA LEU A 518 -9.38 5.64 33.04
C LEU A 518 -9.73 5.10 34.44
N ASN A 519 -9.78 5.95 35.47
CA ASN A 519 -9.95 5.58 36.87
C ASN A 519 -8.89 4.58 37.36
N VAL A 520 -7.67 4.67 36.83
CA VAL A 520 -6.53 3.85 37.23
C VAL A 520 -5.67 4.66 38.20
N THR A 521 -5.56 4.20 39.46
CA THR A 521 -4.69 4.86 40.45
C THR A 521 -3.23 4.67 40.05
N ALA A 522 -2.56 5.76 39.69
CA ALA A 522 -1.13 5.73 39.40
C ALA A 522 -0.34 5.36 40.66
N ARG A 523 0.60 4.41 40.53
CA ARG A 523 1.57 4.11 41.58
C ARG A 523 2.41 5.37 41.84
N GLN A 524 2.56 5.76 43.10
CA GLN A 524 3.57 6.75 43.49
C GLN A 524 4.93 6.08 43.35
N GLY A 525 5.81 6.67 42.54
CA GLY A 525 7.17 6.19 42.28
C GLY A 525 8.06 6.26 43.51
#